data_AF-A0A3S1MSL8-F1
#
_entry.id   AF-A0A3S1MSL8-F1
#
_cell.length_a   1.000
_cell.length_b   1.000
_cell.length_c   1.000
_cell.angle_alpha   90.00
_cell.angle_beta   90.00
_cell.angle_gamma   90.00
#
_symmetry.space_group_name_H-M   'P 1'
#
loop_
_entity.id
_entity.type
_entity.pdbx_description
1 polymer ?
#
loop_
_entity_poly.entity_id
_entity_poly.type
_entity_poly.pdbx_seq_one_letter_code
_entity_poly.pdbx_strand_id
1 'polypeptide(L)'
;KLRRAHRDQKAGGAPAFRPRQPVPPGEAPGDGLVRLYGLHTVRAALDNPRRKIRKMLVTRNAAERLSIPDLAALPFKAELVEPKDIDKITGSDAVHQGVLIEAEPLKPKRLDALGDTRLVLVLDQVTDPHNVGAILRSAVAFGAGALITT
;
A
#
# COMPACT_ATOMS: atom_id res chain seq x y z
N LYS A 1 -18.68 -32.15 -55.54
CA LYS A 1 -19.02 -32.29 -54.10
C LYS A 1 -17.77 -31.97 -53.27
N LEU A 2 -17.32 -30.72 -53.20
CA LEU A 2 -17.68 -29.70 -52.19
C LEU A 2 -17.54 -30.23 -50.75
N ARG A 3 -16.35 -30.13 -50.13
CA ARG A 3 -16.18 -30.16 -48.66
C ARG A 3 -14.76 -29.89 -48.10
N ARG A 4 -13.88 -29.13 -48.78
CA ARG A 4 -12.52 -28.88 -48.22
C ARG A 4 -11.97 -27.45 -48.32
N ALA A 5 -12.77 -26.47 -48.71
CA ALA A 5 -12.32 -25.09 -48.91
C ALA A 5 -12.91 -24.06 -47.92
N HIS A 6 -13.46 -24.50 -46.78
CA HIS A 6 -14.12 -23.59 -45.83
C HIS A 6 -13.75 -23.88 -44.36
N ARG A 7 -12.46 -23.99 -44.05
CA ARG A 7 -11.99 -24.03 -42.66
C ARG A 7 -10.69 -23.27 -42.43
N ASP A 8 -10.49 -22.13 -43.09
CA ASP A 8 -9.33 -21.27 -42.80
C ASP A 8 -9.69 -19.77 -42.73
N GLN A 9 -10.94 -19.42 -42.40
CA GLN A 9 -11.38 -18.02 -42.26
C GLN A 9 -11.92 -17.63 -40.88
N LYS A 10 -11.69 -18.43 -39.84
CA LYS A 10 -11.98 -18.04 -38.45
C LYS A 10 -10.83 -18.36 -37.51
N ALA A 11 -9.62 -17.93 -37.86
CA ALA A 11 -8.62 -17.65 -36.84
C ALA A 11 -8.96 -16.27 -36.27
N GLY A 12 -9.77 -16.25 -35.21
CA GLY A 12 -9.97 -15.06 -34.41
C GLY A 12 -8.60 -14.57 -33.97
N GLY A 13 -8.20 -13.41 -34.46
CA GLY A 13 -6.91 -12.80 -34.12
C GLY A 13 -6.75 -12.75 -32.61
N ALA A 14 -5.55 -13.07 -32.12
CA ALA A 14 -5.20 -12.89 -30.73
C ALA A 14 -5.63 -11.48 -30.30
N PRO A 15 -6.29 -11.31 -29.14
CA PRO A 15 -6.73 -9.99 -28.70
C PRO A 15 -5.51 -9.08 -28.69
N ALA A 16 -5.59 -7.98 -29.45
CA ALA A 16 -4.52 -7.00 -29.52
C ALA A 16 -4.23 -6.52 -28.10
N PHE A 17 -3.03 -6.82 -27.59
CA PHE A 17 -2.54 -6.29 -26.32
C PHE A 17 -2.46 -4.77 -26.46
N ARG A 18 -3.51 -4.07 -26.03
CA ARG A 18 -3.48 -2.62 -25.92
C ARG A 18 -2.73 -2.31 -24.64
N PRO A 19 -1.53 -1.71 -24.71
CA PRO A 19 -0.84 -1.27 -23.51
C PRO A 19 -1.77 -0.31 -22.76
N ARG A 20 -2.00 -0.58 -21.47
CA ARG A 20 -2.75 0.35 -20.61
C ARG A 20 -1.97 1.64 -20.55
N GLN A 21 -2.63 2.76 -20.83
CA GLN A 21 -2.02 4.07 -20.69
C GLN A 21 -1.68 4.30 -19.21
N PRO A 22 -0.44 4.67 -18.87
CA PRO A 22 -0.05 4.92 -17.48
C PRO A 22 -0.94 6.02 -16.87
N VAL A 23 -1.44 5.77 -15.66
CA VAL A 23 -2.20 6.76 -14.89
C VAL A 23 -1.22 7.40 -13.91
N PRO A 24 -0.99 8.72 -13.99
CA PRO A 24 -0.16 9.40 -13.00
C PRO A 24 -0.84 9.35 -11.62
N PRO A 25 -0.07 9.43 -10.52
CA PRO A 25 -0.65 9.53 -9.19
C PRO A 25 -1.62 10.72 -9.10
N GLY A 26 -2.75 10.50 -8.41
CA GLY A 26 -3.71 11.55 -8.12
C GLY A 26 -3.17 12.57 -7.12
N GLU A 27 -3.92 13.64 -6.87
CA GLU A 27 -3.57 14.68 -5.89
C GLU A 27 -3.21 14.08 -4.52
N ALA A 28 -2.23 14.68 -3.84
CA ALA A 28 -1.81 14.30 -2.50
C ALA A 28 -3.00 14.21 -1.52
N PRO A 29 -2.94 13.37 -0.48
CA PRO A 29 -4.01 13.31 0.51
C PRO A 29 -4.31 14.69 1.10
N GLY A 30 -5.60 15.02 1.23
CA GLY A 30 -6.03 16.26 1.88
C GLY A 30 -5.59 16.33 3.34
N ASP A 31 -5.50 17.56 3.87
CA ASP A 31 -5.36 17.86 5.31
C ASP A 31 -4.24 17.12 6.06
N GLY A 32 -3.03 17.07 5.51
CA GLY A 32 -1.84 16.55 6.22
C GLY A 32 -1.91 15.06 6.57
N LEU A 33 -2.82 14.32 5.93
CA LEU A 33 -2.90 12.87 6.06
C LEU A 33 -1.78 12.19 5.28
N VAL A 34 -1.50 10.94 5.62
CA VAL A 34 -0.61 10.05 4.89
C VAL A 34 -1.41 8.94 4.24
N ARG A 35 -1.03 8.55 3.02
CA ARG A 35 -1.57 7.37 2.34
C ARG A 35 -0.66 6.19 2.56
N LEU A 36 -1.23 5.07 2.97
CA LEU A 36 -0.55 3.79 3.14
C LEU A 36 -1.27 2.75 2.28
N TYR A 37 -0.53 1.98 1.50
CA TYR A 37 -1.09 0.97 0.61
C TYR A 37 -0.22 -0.29 0.58
N GLY A 38 -0.78 -1.37 0.06
CA GLY A 38 -0.20 -2.72 0.14
C GLY A 38 -0.64 -3.45 1.41
N LEU A 39 -0.76 -4.78 1.31
CA LEU A 39 -1.37 -5.61 2.36
C LEU A 39 -0.59 -5.54 3.67
N HIS A 40 0.74 -5.66 3.63
CA HIS A 40 1.57 -5.62 4.83
C HIS A 40 1.57 -4.25 5.51
N THR A 41 1.67 -3.18 4.72
CA THR A 41 1.64 -1.80 5.22
C THR A 41 0.32 -1.50 5.90
N VAL A 42 -0.79 -1.87 5.27
CA VAL A 42 -2.14 -1.65 5.81
C VAL A 42 -2.39 -2.54 7.03
N ARG A 43 -1.99 -3.81 7.01
CA ARG A 43 -2.09 -4.69 8.18
C ARG A 43 -1.35 -4.14 9.38
N ALA A 44 -0.10 -3.71 9.20
CA ALA A 44 0.70 -3.10 10.26
C ALA A 44 0.08 -1.79 10.79
N ALA A 45 -0.62 -1.04 9.92
CA ALA A 45 -1.34 0.16 10.33
C ALA A 45 -2.62 -0.15 11.13
N LEU A 46 -3.39 -1.18 10.72
CA LEU A 46 -4.58 -1.65 11.43
C LEU A 46 -4.23 -2.21 12.83
N ASP A 47 -3.11 -2.90 12.95
CA ASP A 47 -2.63 -3.48 14.22
C ASP A 47 -2.01 -2.45 15.16
N ASN A 48 -1.79 -1.21 14.72
CA ASN A 48 -1.14 -0.18 15.51
C ASN A 48 -2.19 0.73 16.18
N PRO A 49 -2.45 0.60 17.50
CA PRO A 49 -3.48 1.39 18.18
C PRO A 49 -3.18 2.90 18.22
N ARG A 50 -1.93 3.30 17.97
CA ARG A 50 -1.56 4.74 17.87
C ARG A 50 -1.89 5.32 16.49
N ARG A 51 -2.24 4.49 15.51
CA ARG A 51 -2.58 4.93 14.17
C ARG A 51 -4.04 5.36 14.12
N LYS A 52 -4.30 6.60 13.73
CA LYS A 52 -5.65 7.12 13.51
C LYS A 52 -6.00 7.05 12.03
N ILE A 53 -6.73 6.01 11.65
CA ILE A 53 -7.19 5.80 10.27
C ILE A 53 -8.47 6.61 10.06
N ARG A 54 -8.53 7.34 8.95
CA ARG A 54 -9.68 8.19 8.57
C ARG A 54 -10.55 7.51 7.52
N LYS A 55 -9.91 6.88 6.53
CA LYS A 55 -10.59 6.23 5.42
C LYS A 55 -9.84 4.99 4.96
N MET A 56 -10.57 3.99 4.50
CA MET A 56 -10.04 2.81 3.83
C MET A 56 -10.79 2.56 2.52
N LEU A 57 -10.02 2.31 1.46
CA LEU A 57 -10.49 1.81 0.19
C LEU A 57 -9.93 0.40 0.02
N VAL A 58 -10.80 -0.57 -0.23
CA VAL A 58 -10.38 -1.97 -0.26
C VAL A 58 -11.15 -2.76 -1.32
N THR A 59 -10.47 -3.62 -2.04
CA THR A 59 -11.10 -4.60 -2.93
C THR A 59 -11.58 -5.81 -2.15
N ARG A 60 -12.56 -6.55 -2.66
CA ARG A 60 -13.07 -7.77 -2.00
C ARG A 60 -11.96 -8.76 -1.64
N ASN A 61 -11.09 -9.10 -2.60
CA ASN A 61 -9.96 -10.00 -2.39
C ASN A 61 -8.95 -9.46 -1.34
N ALA A 62 -8.71 -8.15 -1.30
CA ALA A 62 -7.84 -7.58 -0.27
C ALA A 62 -8.47 -7.62 1.12
N ALA A 63 -9.78 -7.38 1.24
CA ALA A 63 -10.51 -7.50 2.51
C ALA A 63 -10.45 -8.94 3.05
N GLU A 64 -10.65 -9.93 2.18
CA GLU A 64 -10.49 -11.36 2.52
C GLU A 64 -9.07 -11.66 3.01
N ARG A 65 -8.04 -11.21 2.28
CA ARG A 65 -6.64 -11.40 2.68
C ARG A 65 -6.26 -10.69 3.98
N LEU A 66 -6.91 -9.57 4.28
CA LEU A 66 -6.76 -8.86 5.55
C LEU A 66 -7.62 -9.47 6.67
N SER A 67 -8.42 -10.50 6.37
CA SER A 67 -9.37 -11.13 7.31
C SER A 67 -10.35 -10.11 7.90
N ILE A 68 -10.87 -9.21 7.06
CA ILE A 68 -11.88 -8.22 7.43
C ILE A 68 -13.24 -8.71 6.93
N PRO A 69 -14.04 -9.41 7.76
CA PRO A 69 -15.31 -10.00 7.33
C PRO A 69 -16.40 -8.94 7.12
N ASP A 70 -16.36 -7.86 7.90
CA ASP A 70 -17.32 -6.77 7.83
C ASP A 70 -16.61 -5.42 7.92
N LEU A 71 -16.76 -4.61 6.87
CA LEU A 71 -16.21 -3.26 6.81
C LEU A 71 -16.99 -2.28 7.69
N ALA A 72 -18.26 -2.52 7.94
CA ALA A 72 -19.10 -1.66 8.78
C ALA A 72 -18.71 -1.77 10.27
N ALA A 73 -18.09 -2.88 10.68
CA ALA A 73 -17.57 -3.08 12.02
C ALA A 73 -16.27 -2.32 12.31
N LEU A 74 -15.63 -1.74 11.28
CA LEU A 74 -14.40 -0.95 11.47
C LEU A 74 -14.74 0.41 12.12
N PRO A 75 -13.85 0.95 12.98
CA PRO A 75 -14.09 2.22 13.69
C PRO A 75 -13.91 3.46 12.79
N PHE A 76 -13.80 3.28 11.48
CA PHE A 76 -13.57 4.33 10.49
C PHE A 76 -14.26 3.98 9.18
N LYS A 77 -14.42 4.96 8.29
CA LYS A 77 -15.07 4.76 7.00
C LYS A 77 -14.25 3.81 6.12
N ALA A 78 -14.83 2.67 5.76
CA ALA A 78 -14.26 1.71 4.83
C ALA A 78 -15.22 1.43 3.67
N GLU A 79 -14.67 1.36 2.45
CA GLU A 79 -15.46 1.24 1.22
C GLU A 79 -14.89 0.13 0.33
N LEU A 80 -15.78 -0.74 -0.18
CA LEU A 80 -15.45 -1.69 -1.23
C LEU A 80 -15.34 -0.95 -2.56
N VAL A 81 -14.18 -1.06 -3.22
CA VAL A 81 -13.90 -0.43 -4.51
C VAL A 81 -13.27 -1.41 -5.50
N GLU A 82 -13.21 -1.01 -6.76
CA GLU A 82 -12.46 -1.73 -7.79
C GLU A 82 -10.97 -1.32 -7.78
N PRO A 83 -10.04 -2.19 -8.23
CA PRO A 83 -8.61 -1.86 -8.29
C PRO A 83 -8.32 -0.53 -8.99
N LYS A 84 -9.03 -0.25 -10.09
CA LYS A 84 -8.92 0.97 -10.90
C LYS A 84 -9.21 2.25 -10.12
N ASP A 85 -10.00 2.20 -9.07
CA ASP A 85 -10.32 3.38 -8.26
C ASP A 85 -9.17 3.71 -7.29
N ILE A 86 -8.41 2.69 -6.88
CA ILE A 86 -7.16 2.87 -6.13
C ILE A 86 -6.04 3.33 -7.08
N ASP A 87 -5.96 2.76 -8.30
CA ASP A 87 -4.98 3.17 -9.34
C ASP A 87 -5.05 4.67 -9.63
N LYS A 88 -6.27 5.24 -9.71
CA LYS A 88 -6.48 6.69 -9.91
C LYS A 88 -5.85 7.55 -8.81
N ILE A 89 -5.67 7.00 -7.62
CA ILE A 89 -5.11 7.70 -6.46
C ILE A 89 -3.60 7.49 -6.38
N THR A 90 -3.14 6.25 -6.54
CA THR A 90 -1.73 5.88 -6.33
C THR A 90 -0.87 5.98 -7.58
N GLY A 91 -1.50 6.08 -8.75
CA GLY A 91 -0.85 5.86 -10.03
C GLY A 91 -0.74 4.37 -10.35
N SER A 92 -0.59 4.05 -11.64
CA SER A 92 -0.60 2.67 -12.14
C SER A 92 0.64 1.85 -11.77
N ASP A 93 1.74 2.51 -11.37
CA ASP A 93 3.00 1.83 -11.02
C ASP A 93 3.06 1.43 -9.54
N ALA A 94 2.08 1.87 -8.73
CA ALA A 94 2.05 1.58 -7.30
C ALA A 94 1.60 0.14 -7.01
N VAL A 95 2.35 -0.57 -6.16
CA VAL A 95 1.99 -1.94 -5.72
C VAL A 95 1.02 -1.87 -4.53
N HIS A 96 -0.20 -1.36 -4.77
CA HIS A 96 -1.20 -1.17 -3.71
C HIS A 96 -1.92 -2.47 -3.28
N GLN A 97 -1.85 -3.54 -4.08
CA GLN A 97 -2.41 -4.87 -3.78
C GLN A 97 -3.91 -4.85 -3.41
N GLY A 98 -4.66 -3.92 -4.01
CA GLY A 98 -6.10 -3.78 -3.81
C GLY A 98 -6.51 -3.15 -2.48
N VAL A 99 -5.62 -2.45 -1.77
CA VAL A 99 -5.95 -1.74 -0.53
C VAL A 99 -5.17 -0.43 -0.36
N LEU A 100 -5.86 0.58 0.15
CA LEU A 100 -5.30 1.88 0.53
C LEU A 100 -6.01 2.39 1.78
N ILE A 101 -5.26 3.00 2.69
CA ILE A 101 -5.80 3.77 3.82
C ILE A 101 -5.26 5.19 3.82
N GLU A 102 -6.07 6.11 4.32
CA GLU A 102 -5.68 7.47 4.67
C GLU A 102 -5.70 7.59 6.19
N ALA A 103 -4.60 8.06 6.77
CA ALA A 103 -4.42 8.12 8.21
C ALA A 103 -3.63 9.36 8.64
N GLU A 104 -3.76 9.77 9.89
CA GLU A 104 -2.89 10.81 10.44
C GLU A 104 -1.44 10.29 10.54
N PRO A 105 -0.42 11.14 10.32
CA PRO A 105 0.97 10.79 10.57
C PRO A 105 1.19 10.47 12.06
N LEU A 106 2.09 9.52 12.34
CA LEU A 106 2.51 9.29 13.73
C LEU A 106 3.38 10.45 14.17
N LYS A 107 3.15 10.93 15.39
CA LYS A 107 4.03 11.93 16.01
C LYS A 107 5.40 11.31 16.30
N PRO A 108 6.50 11.93 15.83
CA PRO A 108 7.84 11.53 16.24
C PRO A 108 7.99 11.61 17.76
N LYS A 109 8.81 10.73 18.32
CA LYS A 109 9.19 10.81 19.72
C LYS A 109 10.42 11.72 19.87
N ARG A 110 10.52 12.39 21.02
CA ARG A 110 11.70 13.15 21.43
C ARG A 110 12.78 12.19 21.94
N LEU A 111 14.03 12.66 21.99
CA LEU A 111 15.18 11.85 22.45
C LEU A 111 15.06 11.41 23.91
N ASP A 112 14.37 12.17 24.75
CA ASP A 112 14.07 11.82 26.14
C ASP A 112 13.24 10.52 26.29
N ALA A 113 12.54 10.10 25.23
CA ALA A 113 11.75 8.87 25.21
C ALA A 113 12.57 7.59 24.98
N LEU A 114 13.90 7.68 24.86
CA LEU A 114 14.78 6.53 24.64
C LEU A 114 14.82 5.56 25.82
N GLY A 115 14.68 6.05 27.07
CA GLY A 115 14.78 5.22 28.27
C GLY A 115 16.06 4.36 28.28
N ASP A 116 15.93 3.08 28.64
CA ASP A 116 17.05 2.12 28.73
C ASP A 116 17.36 1.39 27.40
N THR A 117 17.08 2.03 26.26
CA THR A 117 17.32 1.43 24.94
C THR A 117 18.80 1.06 24.75
N ARG A 118 19.07 -0.22 24.44
CA ARG A 118 20.45 -0.74 24.28
C ARG A 118 21.04 -0.61 22.87
N LEU A 119 20.17 -0.51 21.86
CA LEU A 119 20.58 -0.39 20.47
C LEU A 119 19.80 0.75 19.80
N VAL A 120 20.53 1.76 19.36
CA VAL A 120 20.03 2.93 18.65
C VAL A 120 20.73 2.99 17.30
N LEU A 121 19.97 3.22 16.23
CA LEU A 121 20.50 3.49 14.90
C LEU A 121 20.38 4.98 14.61
N VAL A 122 21.45 5.58 14.08
CA VAL A 122 21.45 6.96 13.59
C VAL A 122 21.72 6.92 12.10
N LEU A 123 20.80 7.46 11.31
CA LEU A 123 20.90 7.57 9.86
C LEU A 123 21.18 9.04 9.52
N ASP A 124 22.38 9.30 9.01
CA ASP A 124 22.76 10.62 8.52
C ASP A 124 22.75 10.64 7.00
N GLN A 125 21.96 11.54 6.42
CA GLN A 125 21.81 11.73 4.98
C GLN A 125 21.38 10.47 4.19
N VAL A 126 20.66 9.54 4.83
CA VAL A 126 20.05 8.40 4.12
C VAL A 126 18.74 8.83 3.49
N THR A 127 18.74 9.08 2.19
CA THR A 127 17.61 9.68 1.47
C THR A 127 16.80 8.71 0.61
N ASP A 128 17.38 7.57 0.19
CA ASP A 128 16.68 6.55 -0.60
C ASP A 128 15.64 5.79 0.26
N PRO A 129 14.33 5.90 -0.03
CA PRO A 129 13.29 5.20 0.73
C PRO A 129 13.44 3.67 0.74
N HIS A 130 14.03 3.09 -0.30
CA HIS A 130 14.26 1.66 -0.36
C HIS A 130 15.29 1.24 0.70
N ASN A 131 16.39 1.98 0.81
CA ASN A 131 17.43 1.75 1.82
C ASN A 131 16.91 2.01 3.23
N VAL A 132 16.19 3.12 3.46
CA VAL A 132 15.56 3.41 4.77
C VAL A 132 14.62 2.28 5.18
N GLY A 133 13.79 1.80 4.26
CA GLY A 133 12.87 0.68 4.54
C GLY A 133 13.58 -0.62 4.87
N ALA A 134 14.67 -0.95 4.18
CA ALA A 134 15.48 -2.13 4.47
C ALA A 134 16.14 -2.03 5.86
N ILE A 135 16.72 -0.88 6.19
CA ILE A 135 17.34 -0.61 7.48
C ILE A 135 16.32 -0.75 8.61
N LEU A 136 15.12 -0.16 8.46
CA LEU A 136 14.06 -0.26 9.47
C LEU A 136 13.64 -1.72 9.75
N ARG A 137 13.52 -2.54 8.70
CA ARG A 137 13.20 -3.97 8.87
C ARG A 137 14.28 -4.71 9.64
N SER A 138 15.55 -4.48 9.28
CA SER A 138 16.69 -5.06 10.00
C SER A 138 16.73 -4.57 11.45
N ALA A 139 16.52 -3.28 11.70
CA ALA A 139 16.51 -2.70 13.03
C ALA A 139 15.49 -3.38 13.95
N VAL A 140 14.27 -3.63 13.45
CA VAL A 140 13.24 -4.39 14.19
C VAL A 140 13.70 -5.82 14.46
N ALA A 141 14.28 -6.51 13.47
CA ALA A 141 14.76 -7.88 13.62
C ALA A 141 15.89 -8.02 14.67
N PHE A 142 16.75 -7.02 14.80
CA PHE A 142 17.83 -6.98 15.79
C PHE A 142 17.43 -6.35 17.13
N GLY A 143 16.16 -5.99 17.30
CA GLY A 143 15.65 -5.43 18.56
C GLY A 143 16.15 -4.02 18.86
N ALA A 144 16.43 -3.21 17.83
CA ALA A 144 16.72 -1.79 18.02
C ALA A 144 15.53 -1.07 18.66
N GLY A 145 15.78 -0.29 19.71
CA GLY A 145 14.73 0.46 20.40
C GLY A 145 14.43 1.82 19.78
N ALA A 146 15.35 2.35 18.97
CA ALA A 146 15.16 3.62 18.29
C ALA A 146 15.95 3.74 16.98
N LEU A 147 15.38 4.55 16.08
CA LEU A 147 16.03 5.04 14.88
C LEU A 147 15.92 6.56 14.85
N ILE A 148 17.06 7.24 14.65
CA ILE A 148 17.19 8.69 14.59
C ILE A 148 17.63 9.03 13.17
N THR A 149 17.03 10.05 12.56
CA THR A 149 17.42 10.54 11.22
C THR A 149 17.83 12.00 11.31
N THR A 150 18.86 12.41 10.57
CA THR A 150 19.33 13.81 10.45
C THR A 150 19.21 14.36 9.03
#